data_AF-A0A0F9F1Y8-F1
#
_entry.id   AF-A0A0F9F1Y8-F1
#
_cell.length_a   1.000
_cell.length_b   1.000
_cell.length_c   1.000
_cell.angle_alpha   90.00
_cell.angle_beta   90.00
_cell.angle_gamma   90.00
#
_symmetry.space_group_name_H-M   'P 1'
#
loop_
_entity.id
_entity.type
_entity.pdbx_description
1 polymer ?
#
loop_
_entity_poly.entity_id
_entity_poly.type
_entity_poly.pdbx_seq_one_letter_code
_entity_poly.pdbx_strand_id
1 'polypeptide(L)' 'MLAPEDRRSEPVFVLLRPREKQALESIAKADGKSRGGVLRDCFLAQHPEAEDGD' A
#
# COMPACT_ATOMS: atom_id res chain seq x y z
N MET A 1 4.62 13.48 1.27
CA MET A 1 3.37 13.65 0.49
C MET A 1 3.70 13.19 -0.92
N LEU A 2 2.94 12.25 -1.51
CA LEU A 2 3.19 11.80 -2.89
C LEU A 2 3.01 12.96 -3.88
N ALA A 3 3.80 12.97 -4.95
CA ALA A 3 3.63 13.94 -6.04
C ALA A 3 2.22 13.79 -6.65
N PRO A 4 1.64 14.85 -7.23
CA PRO A 4 0.29 14.80 -7.79
C PRO A 4 0.08 13.71 -8.85
N GLU A 5 1.07 13.50 -9.72
CA GLU A 5 1.11 12.41 -10.71
C GLU A 5 1.09 11.00 -10.08
N ASP A 6 1.69 10.82 -8.91
CA ASP A 6 1.71 9.53 -8.19
C ASP A 6 0.43 9.26 -7.39
N ARG A 7 -0.52 10.21 -7.39
CA ARG A 7 -1.81 10.03 -6.72
C ARG A 7 -2.68 9.17 -7.61
N ARG A 8 -2.97 7.95 -7.16
CA ARG A 8 -3.93 7.08 -7.84
C ARG A 8 -5.26 7.81 -8.04
N SER A 9 -5.67 7.90 -9.30
CA SER A 9 -6.97 8.38 -9.75
C SER A 9 -8.09 7.37 -9.45
N GLU A 10 -7.75 6.09 -9.28
CA GLU A 10 -8.72 5.00 -9.12
C GLU A 10 -8.52 4.17 -7.83
N PRO A 11 -9.62 3.68 -7.23
CA PRO A 11 -9.56 2.81 -6.06
C PRO A 11 -9.01 1.43 -6.41
N VAL A 12 -8.07 0.93 -5.60
CA VAL A 12 -7.54 -0.44 -5.72
C VAL A 12 -8.13 -1.33 -4.65
N PHE A 13 -8.73 -2.44 -5.08
CA PHE A 13 -9.31 -3.45 -4.20
C PHE A 13 -8.33 -4.61 -4.03
N VAL A 14 -8.03 -4.97 -2.77
CA VAL A 14 -7.18 -6.10 -2.43
C VAL A 14 -8.00 -7.08 -1.60
N LEU A 15 -8.12 -8.31 -2.08
CA LEU A 15 -8.78 -9.38 -1.36
C LEU A 15 -7.80 -10.01 -0.38
N LEU A 16 -8.16 -9.98 0.90
CA LEU A 16 -7.35 -10.52 1.99
C LEU A 16 -8.11 -11.63 2.71
N ARG A 17 -7.40 -12.71 3.04
CA ARG A 17 -7.88 -13.70 4.00
C ARG A 17 -7.98 -13.07 5.39
N PRO A 18 -8.82 -13.61 6.30
CA PRO A 18 -8.98 -13.04 7.64
C PRO A 18 -7.67 -12.85 8.41
N ARG A 19 -6.73 -13.80 8.29
CA ARG A 19 -5.40 -13.72 8.93
C ARG A 19 -4.52 -12.60 8.33
N GLU A 20 -4.58 -12.42 7.01
CA GLU A 20 -3.82 -11.37 6.31
C GLU A 20 -4.35 -9.98 6.67
N LYS A 21 -5.68 -9.84 6.77
CA LYS A 21 -6.31 -8.61 7.26
C LYS A 21 -5.86 -8.27 8.68
N GLN A 22 -5.84 -9.24 9.59
CA GLN A 22 -5.36 -9.03 10.96
C GLN A 22 -3.89 -8.59 11.00
N ALA A 23 -3.03 -9.24 10.22
CA ALA A 23 -1.62 -8.87 10.13
C ALA A 23 -1.44 -7.44 9.60
N LEU A 24 -2.18 -7.07 8.55
CA LEU A 24 -2.17 -5.71 8.00
C LEU A 24 -2.60 -4.66 9.04
N GLU A 25 -3.65 -4.94 9.80
CA GLU A 25 -4.14 -4.04 10.86
C GLU A 25 -3.11 -3.87 11.99
N SER A 26 -2.43 -4.96 12.38
CA SER A 26 -1.35 -4.90 13.37
C SER A 26 -0.17 -4.06 12.89
N ILE A 27 0.28 -4.25 11.64
CA ILE A 27 1.39 -3.49 11.05
C ILE A 27 1.01 -2.01 10.92
N ALA A 28 -0.17 -1.72 10.37
CA ALA A 28 -0.66 -0.35 10.22
C ALA A 28 -0.70 0.39 11.56
N LYS A 29 -1.13 -0.28 12.63
CA LYS A 29 -1.13 0.29 13.98
C LYS A 29 0.28 0.51 14.52
N ALA A 30 1.18 -0.45 14.35
CA ALA A 30 2.57 -0.34 14.84
C ALA A 30 3.34 0.80 14.14
N ASP A 31 3.12 0.97 12.83
CA ASP A 31 3.83 1.95 12.01
C ASP A 31 3.15 3.32 11.97
N GLY A 32 1.97 3.47 12.57
CA GLY A 32 1.16 4.68 12.49
C GLY A 32 0.70 5.02 11.06
N LYS A 33 0.59 4.01 10.19
CA LYS A 33 0.23 4.16 8.77
C LYS A 33 -1.21 3.72 8.51
N SER A 34 -1.76 4.17 7.38
CA SER A 34 -3.02 3.60 6.88
C SER A 34 -2.78 2.21 6.27
N ARG A 35 -3.80 1.35 6.29
CA ARG A 35 -3.77 0.03 5.64
C ARG A 35 -3.32 0.11 4.18
N GLY A 36 -3.85 1.08 3.43
CA GLY A 36 -3.47 1.29 2.03
C GLY A 36 -2.02 1.76 1.88
N GLY A 37 -1.51 2.57 2.81
CA GLY A 37 -0.11 2.98 2.84
C GLY A 37 0.82 1.80 3.03
N VAL A 38 0.52 0.90 3.98
CA VAL A 38 1.31 -0.32 4.21
C VAL A 38 1.33 -1.20 2.95
N LEU A 39 0.17 -1.46 2.34
CA LEU A 39 0.08 -2.28 1.13
C LEU A 39 0.84 -1.67 -0.05
N ARG A 40 0.73 -0.36 -0.24
CA ARG A 40 1.45 0.36 -1.30
C ARG A 40 2.96 0.27 -1.08
N ASP A 41 3.43 0.61 0.11
CA ASP A 41 4.87 0.61 0.43
C ASP A 41 5.46 -0.80 0.28
N CYS A 42 4.75 -1.85 0.72
CA CYS A 42 5.17 -3.24 0.51
C CYS A 42 5.22 -3.62 -0.98
N PHE A 43 4.25 -3.18 -1.78
CA PHE A 43 4.23 -3.45 -3.22
C PHE A 43 5.42 -2.79 -3.92
N LEU A 44 5.66 -1.50 -3.68
CA LEU A 44 6.78 -0.76 -4.27
C LEU A 44 8.14 -1.34 -3.87
N ALA A 45 8.30 -1.77 -2.62
CA ALA A 45 9.53 -2.42 -2.16
C ALA A 45 9.84 -3.75 -2.89
N GLN A 46 8.82 -4.45 -3.39
CA GLN A 46 8.98 -5.69 -4.17
C GLN A 46 9.06 -5.44 -5.68
N HIS A 47 8.55 -4.29 -6.14
CA HIS A 47 8.50 -3.88 -7.53
C HIS A 47 9.11 -2.49 -7.69
N PRO A 48 10.43 -2.33 -7.53
CA PRO A 48 11.10 -1.02 -7.59
C PRO A 48 10.95 -0.35 -8.97
N GLU A 49 10.72 -1.14 -10.02
CA GLU A 49 10.45 -0.64 -11.39
C GLU A 49 9.10 0.11 -11.51
N ALA A 50 8.22 0.04 -10.51
CA ALA A 50 6.93 0.71 -10.52
C ALA A 50 6.99 2.20 -10.11
N GLU A 51 8.17 2.73 -9.76
CA GLU A 51 8.36 4.18 -9.55
C GLU A 51 8.58 4.94 -10.88
N ASP A 52 8.92 4.24 -11.97
CA ASP A 52 9.13 4.83 -13.30
C ASP A 52 7.96 4.46 -14.24
N GLY A 53 6.78 5.05 -14.00
CA GLY A 53 5.61 4.89 -14.87
C GLY A 53 5.40 6.10 -15.79
N ASP A 54 5.71 5.92 -17.08
CA ASP A 54 5.39 6.76 -18.25
C ASP A 54 3.89 7.15 -18.32
#